data_AF-A0A8H7C6V4-F1
#
_entry.id   AF-A0A8H7C6V4-F1
#
_cell.length_a   1.000
_cell.length_b   1.000
_cell.length_c   1.000
_cell.angle_alpha   90.00
_cell.angle_beta   90.00
_cell.angle_gamma   90.00
#
_symmetry.space_group_name_H-M   'P 1'
#
loop_
_entity.id
_entity.type
_entity.pdbx_description
1 polymer ?
#
loop_
_entity_poly.entity_id
_entity_poly.type
_entity_poly.pdbx_seq_one_letter_code
_entity_poly.pdbx_strand_id
1 'polypeptide(L)'
;MFSNVGDSRIYEDNEQRPPKTTKPKQGEIDRRERMEHGPEPIHHLDERNLSAEEQRQVHIQESRETAKDPLKPAIDHGHKPSRGAEIDAELQKEDEEMLKKKTD
;
A
#
# COMPACT_ATOMS: atom_id res chain seq x y z
N MET A 1 -12.51 19.37 43.51
CA MET A 1 -13.42 19.45 42.35
C MET A 1 -12.79 18.63 41.24
N PHE A 2 -13.43 17.54 40.82
CA PHE A 2 -12.98 16.74 39.67
C PHE A 2 -13.49 17.42 38.40
N SER A 3 -12.64 17.54 37.37
CA SER A 3 -13.04 18.08 36.08
C SER A 3 -13.98 17.10 35.36
N ASN A 4 -14.77 17.60 34.40
CA ASN A 4 -15.67 16.79 33.57
C ASN A 4 -14.96 15.69 32.72
N VAL A 5 -13.63 15.63 32.76
CA VAL A 5 -12.82 14.67 32.01
C VAL A 5 -12.12 13.64 32.92
N GLY A 6 -12.45 13.62 34.22
CA GLY A 6 -11.87 12.67 35.18
C GLY A 6 -10.51 13.10 35.75
N ASP A 7 -10.03 12.37 36.76
CA ASP A 7 -8.72 12.57 37.37
C ASP A 7 -7.66 11.71 36.66
N SER A 8 -6.64 12.32 36.05
CA SER A 8 -5.58 11.60 35.34
C SER A 8 -4.75 10.68 36.24
N ARG A 9 -4.89 10.80 37.57
CA ARG A 9 -4.26 9.92 38.56
C ARG A 9 -5.02 8.61 38.78
N ILE A 10 -6.25 8.51 38.27
CA ILE A 10 -7.11 7.34 38.44
C ILE A 10 -7.34 6.73 37.05
N TYR A 11 -6.83 5.52 36.85
CA TYR A 11 -7.05 4.74 35.63
C TYR A 11 -8.20 3.76 35.88
N GLU A 12 -9.31 3.93 35.16
CA GLU A 12 -10.45 3.01 35.17
C GLU A 12 -10.39 2.13 33.92
N ASP A 13 -9.94 0.88 34.06
CA ASP A 13 -9.86 -0.08 32.95
C ASP A 13 -10.84 -1.26 33.08
N ASN A 14 -11.75 -1.19 34.05
CA ASN A 14 -12.67 -2.29 34.39
C ASN A 14 -13.57 -2.70 33.20
N GLU A 15 -13.92 -1.77 32.31
CA GLU A 15 -14.71 -2.05 31.10
C GLU A 15 -13.86 -2.46 29.89
N GLN A 16 -12.56 -2.17 29.91
CA GLN A 16 -11.64 -2.46 28.79
C GLN A 16 -10.82 -3.74 28.99
N ARG A 17 -10.84 -4.32 30.20
CA ARG A 17 -10.15 -5.58 30.47
C ARG A 17 -10.94 -6.76 29.90
N PRO A 18 -10.34 -7.60 29.06
CA PRO A 18 -10.96 -8.87 28.70
C PRO A 18 -11.11 -9.73 29.96
N PRO A 19 -12.19 -10.52 30.09
CA PRO A 19 -12.42 -11.32 31.29
C PRO A 19 -11.23 -12.27 31.51
N LYS A 20 -10.70 -12.28 32.74
CA LYS A 20 -9.65 -13.22 33.14
C LYS A 20 -10.27 -14.61 33.29
N THR A 21 -10.36 -15.36 32.20
CA THR A 21 -10.86 -16.73 32.22
C THR A 21 -9.76 -17.67 32.70
N THR A 22 -10.00 -18.40 33.80
CA THR A 22 -9.14 -19.51 34.27
C THR A 22 -9.37 -20.82 33.51
N LYS A 23 -10.07 -20.77 32.37
CA LYS A 23 -10.31 -21.89 31.46
C LYS A 23 -9.98 -21.47 30.02
N PRO A 24 -9.54 -22.39 29.15
CA PRO A 24 -9.33 -22.07 27.74
C PRO A 24 -10.63 -21.52 27.14
N LYS A 25 -10.50 -20.48 26.32
CA LYS A 25 -11.64 -19.79 25.70
C LYS A 25 -12.46 -20.81 24.90
N GLN A 26 -13.75 -20.96 25.23
CA GLN A 26 -14.71 -21.55 24.30
C GLN A 26 -14.64 -20.72 23.02
N GLY A 27 -14.04 -21.27 21.97
CA GLY A 27 -13.66 -20.51 20.78
C GLY A 27 -12.35 -20.95 20.14
N GLU A 28 -11.58 -21.84 20.76
CA GLU A 28 -10.59 -22.65 20.02
C GLU A 28 -11.33 -23.76 19.26
N ILE A 29 -12.16 -23.32 18.31
CA ILE A 29 -12.70 -24.18 17.25
C ILE A 29 -11.45 -24.65 16.50
N ASP A 30 -11.21 -25.97 16.49
CA ASP A 30 -10.13 -26.57 15.72
C ASP A 30 -10.20 -25.97 14.31
N ARG A 31 -9.11 -25.36 13.85
CA ARG A 31 -9.08 -24.55 12.61
C ARG A 31 -9.60 -25.33 11.39
N ARG A 32 -9.66 -26.66 11.51
CA ARG A 32 -10.27 -27.62 10.58
C ARG A 32 -11.79 -27.49 10.44
N GLU A 33 -12.57 -27.29 11.50
CA GLU A 33 -14.05 -27.20 11.41
C GLU A 33 -14.53 -25.89 10.79
N ARG A 34 -13.75 -24.81 10.92
CA ARG A 34 -14.10 -23.50 10.33
C ARG A 34 -14.05 -23.51 8.79
N MET A 35 -13.30 -24.42 8.17
CA MET A 35 -13.18 -24.50 6.71
C MET A 35 -14.26 -25.36 6.05
N GLU A 36 -15.00 -26.18 6.82
CA GLU A 36 -16.02 -27.09 6.27
C GLU A 36 -17.32 -26.36 5.86
N HIS A 37 -17.57 -25.18 6.44
CA HIS A 37 -18.72 -24.32 6.17
C HIS A 37 -18.32 -22.86 5.91
N GLY A 38 -17.22 -22.66 5.16
CA GLY A 38 -16.85 -21.32 4.69
C GLY A 38 -17.92 -20.72 3.78
N PRO A 39 -18.06 -19.38 3.71
CA PRO A 39 -19.01 -18.75 2.79
C PRO A 39 -18.68 -19.19 1.36
N GLU A 40 -19.70 -19.56 0.59
CA GLU A 40 -19.53 -19.92 -0.82
C GLU A 40 -18.77 -18.81 -1.58
N PRO A 41 -17.91 -19.17 -2.56
CA PRO A 41 -17.17 -18.18 -3.33
C PRO A 41 -18.15 -17.23 -4.02
N ILE A 42 -18.13 -15.98 -3.59
CA ILE A 42 -18.94 -14.90 -4.16
C ILE A 42 -18.44 -14.60 -5.57
N HIS A 43 -19.08 -15.19 -6.58
CA HIS A 43 -18.75 -15.02 -8.01
C HIS A 43 -18.78 -13.55 -8.51
N HIS A 44 -19.40 -12.62 -7.75
CA HIS A 44 -19.35 -11.18 -8.02
C HIS A 44 -18.04 -10.48 -7.58
N LEU A 45 -17.11 -11.22 -6.97
CA LEU A 45 -15.76 -10.72 -6.68
C LEU A 45 -14.85 -10.88 -7.91
N ASP A 46 -15.13 -11.86 -8.78
CA ASP A 46 -14.26 -12.24 -9.89
C ASP A 46 -14.09 -11.11 -10.92
N GLU A 47 -15.18 -10.45 -11.32
CA GLU A 47 -15.10 -9.30 -12.26
C GLU A 47 -14.38 -8.08 -11.66
N ARG A 48 -14.53 -7.85 -10.35
CA ARG A 48 -13.82 -6.77 -9.65
C ARG A 48 -12.33 -7.08 -9.50
N ASN A 49 -11.99 -8.33 -9.23
CA ASN A 49 -10.61 -8.81 -9.10
C ASN A 49 -9.88 -8.75 -10.45
N LEU A 50 -10.54 -9.16 -11.54
CA LEU A 50 -10.00 -9.04 -12.91
C LEU A 50 -9.66 -7.59 -13.25
N SER A 51 -10.58 -6.64 -12.97
CA SER A 51 -10.32 -5.22 -13.22
C SER A 51 -9.16 -4.68 -12.36
N ALA A 52 -9.02 -5.17 -11.12
CA ALA A 52 -7.95 -4.75 -10.22
C ALA A 52 -6.59 -5.31 -10.64
N GLU A 53 -6.56 -6.51 -11.20
CA GLU A 53 -5.34 -7.14 -11.74
C GLU A 53 -4.89 -6.47 -13.03
N GLU A 54 -5.82 -6.13 -13.93
CA GLU A 54 -5.55 -5.35 -15.14
C GLU A 54 -5.02 -3.95 -14.79
N GLN A 55 -5.66 -3.26 -13.84
CA GLN A 55 -5.19 -1.96 -13.36
C GLN A 55 -3.80 -2.04 -12.72
N ARG A 56 -3.50 -3.11 -11.97
CA ARG A 56 -2.14 -3.35 -11.45
C ARG A 56 -1.14 -3.55 -12.58
N GLN A 57 -1.49 -4.28 -13.63
CA GLN A 57 -0.60 -4.49 -14.77
C GLN A 57 -0.32 -3.18 -15.52
N VAL A 58 -1.35 -2.36 -15.76
CA VAL A 58 -1.19 -1.03 -16.36
C VAL A 58 -0.29 -0.15 -15.50
N HIS A 59 -0.54 -0.07 -14.19
CA HIS A 59 0.28 0.70 -13.26
C HIS A 59 1.75 0.20 -13.20
N ILE A 60 1.97 -1.11 -13.29
CA ILE A 60 3.32 -1.69 -13.40
C ILE A 60 4.01 -1.28 -14.71
N GLN A 61 3.27 -1.21 -15.82
CA GLN A 61 3.82 -0.77 -17.10
C GLN A 61 4.15 0.73 -17.08
N GLU A 62 3.21 1.56 -16.62
CA GLU A 62 3.40 3.02 -16.49
C GLU A 62 4.57 3.37 -15.55
N SER A 63 4.70 2.67 -14.43
CA SER A 63 5.83 2.86 -13.50
C SER A 63 7.18 2.47 -14.11
N ARG A 64 7.24 1.42 -14.95
CA ARG A 64 8.46 1.03 -15.67
C ARG A 64 8.87 2.07 -16.71
N GLU A 65 7.91 2.71 -17.35
CA GLU A 65 8.17 3.77 -18.33
C GLU A 65 8.61 5.06 -17.64
N THR A 66 7.99 5.39 -16.51
CA THR A 66 8.37 6.50 -15.63
C THR A 66 9.80 6.36 -15.09
N ALA A 67 10.24 5.13 -14.80
CA ALA A 67 11.60 4.88 -14.32
C ALA A 67 12.68 5.16 -15.37
N LYS A 68 12.34 5.19 -16.66
CA LYS A 68 13.28 5.46 -17.75
C LYS A 68 13.38 6.94 -18.07
N ASP A 69 12.25 7.61 -18.18
CA ASP A 69 12.19 9.05 -18.48
C ASP A 69 11.51 9.78 -17.32
N PRO A 70 12.27 10.57 -16.54
CA PRO A 70 11.72 11.30 -15.40
C PRO A 70 10.75 12.43 -15.80
N LEU A 71 10.75 12.87 -17.07
CA LEU A 71 9.87 13.94 -17.57
C LEU A 71 8.52 13.42 -18.04
N LYS A 72 8.46 12.14 -18.43
CA LYS A 72 7.30 11.54 -19.10
C LYS A 72 5.98 11.69 -18.33
N PRO A 73 5.90 11.46 -17.00
CA PRO A 73 4.64 11.62 -16.27
C PRO A 73 4.10 13.06 -16.33
N ALA A 74 4.97 14.05 -16.19
CA ALA A 74 4.53 15.45 -16.23
C ALA A 74 3.99 15.81 -17.61
N ILE A 75 4.66 15.34 -18.68
CA ILE A 75 4.24 15.56 -20.07
C ILE A 75 2.91 14.86 -20.37
N ASP A 76 2.77 13.59 -19.97
CA ASP A 76 1.56 12.78 -20.20
C ASP A 76 0.33 13.40 -19.53
N HIS A 77 0.52 14.05 -18.38
CA HIS A 77 -0.53 14.77 -17.66
C HIS A 77 -0.68 16.25 -18.06
N GLY A 78 0.10 16.75 -19.02
CA GLY A 78 0.02 18.13 -19.51
C GLY A 78 0.54 19.18 -18.50
N HIS A 79 1.40 18.77 -17.58
CA HIS A 79 2.02 19.60 -16.56
C HIS A 79 3.46 19.94 -16.88
N LYS A 80 3.97 21.01 -16.27
CA LYS A 80 5.40 21.32 -16.33
C LYS A 80 6.17 20.32 -15.46
N PRO A 81 7.26 19.71 -15.95
CA PRO A 81 8.11 18.85 -15.13
C PRO A 81 8.69 19.61 -13.94
N SER A 82 8.99 18.87 -12.87
CA SER A 82 9.63 19.45 -11.70
C SER A 82 11.10 19.76 -12.01
N ARG A 83 11.67 20.73 -11.27
CA ARG A 83 13.10 21.06 -11.40
C ARG A 83 14.01 19.85 -11.15
N GLY A 84 13.61 18.92 -10.28
CA GLY A 84 14.36 17.68 -10.04
C GLY A 84 14.35 16.77 -11.26
N ALA A 85 13.17 16.56 -11.85
CA ALA A 85 13.02 15.74 -13.06
C ALA A 85 13.79 16.33 -14.27
N GLU A 86 13.84 17.67 -14.38
CA GLU A 86 14.66 18.36 -15.39
C GLU A 86 16.16 18.06 -15.20
N ILE A 87 16.67 18.11 -13.97
CA ILE A 87 18.07 17.83 -13.64
C ILE A 87 18.40 16.35 -13.88
N ASP A 88 17.52 15.44 -13.46
CA ASP A 88 17.74 14.00 -13.65
C ASP A 88 17.81 13.64 -15.14
N ALA A 89 16.98 14.27 -15.98
CA ALA A 89 17.03 14.09 -17.43
C ALA A 89 18.31 14.66 -18.08
N GLU A 90 18.86 15.74 -17.52
CA GLU A 90 20.12 16.32 -17.97
C GLU A 90 21.30 15.42 -17.62
N LEU A 91 21.37 14.95 -16.37
CA LEU A 91 22.39 14.01 -15.90
C LEU A 91 22.40 12.71 -16.70
N GLN A 92 21.22 12.14 -16.97
CA GLN A 92 21.11 10.94 -17.81
C GLN A 92 21.69 11.14 -19.22
N LYS A 93 21.46 12.30 -19.85
CA LYS A 93 22.00 12.61 -21.17
C LYS A 93 23.52 12.78 -21.12
N GLU A 94 24.02 13.49 -20.11
CA GLU A 94 25.47 13.67 -19.91
C GLU A 94 26.17 12.32 -19.71
N ASP A 95 25.58 11.43 -18.90
CA ASP A 95 26.10 10.08 -18.66
C ASP A 95 26.14 9.25 -19.94
N GLU A 96 25.08 9.28 -20.76
CA GLU A 96 25.03 8.58 -22.05
C GLU A 96 26.10 9.10 -23.03
N GLU A 97 26.32 10.41 -23.10
CA GLU A 97 27.35 11.01 -23.92
C GLU A 97 28.76 10.63 -23.44
N MET A 98 28.98 10.62 -22.13
CA MET A 98 30.25 10.21 -21.52
C MET A 98 30.54 8.73 -21.75
N LEU A 99 29.52 7.88 -21.68
CA LEU A 99 29.62 6.45 -22.00
C LEU A 99 30.04 6.25 -23.46
N LYS A 100 29.40 6.95 -24.41
CA LYS A 100 29.76 6.89 -25.84
C LYS A 100 31.22 7.29 -26.07
N LYS A 101 31.65 8.42 -25.49
CA LYS A 101 33.04 8.91 -25.58
C LYS A 101 34.07 7.98 -24.95
N LYS A 102 33.68 7.12 -24.00
CA LYS A 102 34.56 6.18 -23.32
C LYS A 102 34.67 4.83 -24.04
N THR A 103 33.65 4.47 -24.82
CA THR A 103 33.63 3.22 -25.59
C THR A 103 34.30 3.36 -26.96
N ASP A 104 34.38 4.57 -27.49
CA ASP A 104 35.22 4.94 -28.65
C ASP A 104 36.70 5.05 -28.24
#